data_AF-A0AAV3JLN5-F1
#
_entry.id   AF-A0AAV3JLN5-F1
#
_cell.length_a   1.000
_cell.length_b   1.000
_cell.length_c   1.000
_cell.angle_alpha   90.00
_cell.angle_beta   90.00
_cell.angle_gamma   90.00
#
_symmetry.space_group_name_H-M   'P 1'
#
loop_
_entity.id
_entity.type
_entity.pdbx_description
1 polymer ?
#
loop_
_entity_poly.entity_id
_entity_poly.type
_entity_poly.pdbx_seq_one_letter_code
_entity_poly.pdbx_strand_id
1 'polypeptide(L)'
;MTKKELSQYLLQSLNMGLGALMQGETSYTNSFDCKIMEEGFLFLPRLPAGYIIDDELYQKIFLIANASLFPRYTLLKQNSAYFMALDTEDIHVQRGLFFPWKEGVSERLIISDLEDFASSQKETLIPIMKNLSLDFNKVNHIAIAGNSGSGKSYALTYFLSLLKGIS
;
A
#
# COMPACT_ATOMS: atom_id res chain seq x y z
N MET A 1 17.99 -6.34 2.27
CA MET A 1 17.98 -5.55 1.03
C MET A 1 17.89 -4.09 1.45
N THR A 2 18.82 -3.26 1.01
CA THR A 2 18.82 -1.83 1.32
C THR A 2 17.71 -1.12 0.54
N LYS A 3 17.30 0.08 0.97
CA LYS A 3 16.33 0.90 0.20
C LYS A 3 16.78 1.14 -1.24
N LYS A 4 18.10 1.30 -1.46
CA LYS A 4 18.68 1.49 -2.79
C LYS A 4 18.53 0.24 -3.66
N GLU A 5 18.88 -0.93 -3.14
CA GLU A 5 18.72 -2.21 -3.86
C GLU A 5 17.26 -2.48 -4.20
N LEU A 6 16.34 -2.22 -3.26
CA LEU A 6 14.91 -2.36 -3.49
C LEU A 6 14.41 -1.42 -4.60
N SER A 7 14.85 -0.15 -4.57
CA SER A 7 14.53 0.83 -5.62
C SER A 7 15.02 0.38 -6.99
N GLN A 8 16.26 -0.11 -7.07
CA GLN A 8 16.85 -0.60 -8.33
C GLN A 8 16.12 -1.83 -8.85
N TYR A 9 15.81 -2.79 -7.98
CA TYR A 9 15.05 -3.98 -8.33
C TYR A 9 13.66 -3.62 -8.86
N LEU A 10 12.94 -2.74 -8.17
CA LEU A 10 11.62 -2.29 -8.59
C LEU A 10 11.68 -1.54 -9.93
N LEU A 11 12.65 -0.64 -10.09
CA LEU A 11 12.84 0.11 -11.33
C LEU A 11 13.14 -0.83 -12.51
N GLN A 12 13.93 -1.88 -12.29
CA GLN A 12 14.19 -2.91 -13.29
C GLN A 12 12.91 -3.67 -13.66
N SER A 13 12.13 -4.12 -12.66
CA SER A 13 10.85 -4.79 -12.90
C SER A 13 9.89 -3.92 -13.70
N LEU A 14 9.80 -2.62 -13.41
CA LEU A 14 8.93 -1.69 -14.11
C LEU A 14 9.39 -1.43 -15.54
N ASN A 15 10.69 -1.25 -15.79
CA ASN A 15 11.20 -1.13 -17.16
C ASN A 15 10.84 -2.36 -18.01
N MET A 16 10.96 -3.56 -17.45
CA MET A 16 10.63 -4.81 -18.15
C MET A 16 9.12 -4.99 -18.34
N GLY A 17 8.33 -4.68 -17.30
CA GLY A 17 6.90 -4.96 -17.29
C GLY A 17 6.05 -3.93 -18.03
N LEU A 18 6.46 -2.64 -18.03
CA LEU A 18 5.69 -1.59 -18.70
C LEU A 18 5.95 -1.58 -20.21
N GLY A 19 7.17 -1.89 -20.66
CA GLY A 19 7.50 -2.17 -22.06
C GLY A 19 6.84 -1.24 -23.08
N ALA A 20 5.97 -1.80 -23.93
CA ALA A 20 5.29 -1.08 -25.01
C ALA A 20 4.34 0.04 -24.53
N LEU A 21 3.83 -0.03 -23.28
CA LEU A 21 2.94 1.01 -22.73
C LEU A 21 3.66 2.35 -22.59
N MET A 22 4.98 2.33 -22.43
CA MET A 22 5.78 3.52 -22.25
C MET A 22 6.23 4.15 -23.57
N GLN A 23 5.80 3.65 -24.74
CA GLN A 23 6.21 4.20 -26.04
C GLN A 23 7.75 4.26 -26.22
N GLY A 24 8.47 3.31 -25.64
CA GLY A 24 9.94 3.26 -25.65
C GLY A 24 10.62 4.13 -24.58
N GLU A 25 9.86 4.88 -23.78
CA GLU A 25 10.36 5.62 -22.64
C GLU A 25 10.72 4.68 -21.48
N THR A 26 11.89 4.92 -20.88
CA THR A 26 12.42 4.07 -19.80
C THR A 26 13.03 4.94 -18.71
N SER A 27 13.37 4.31 -17.57
CA SER A 27 14.17 5.01 -16.56
C SER A 27 15.59 5.34 -17.05
N TYR A 28 16.13 4.57 -18.01
CA TYR A 28 17.45 4.83 -18.59
C TYR A 28 17.47 6.09 -19.47
N THR A 29 16.33 6.47 -20.04
CA THR A 29 16.14 7.73 -20.75
C THR A 29 15.60 8.85 -19.85
N ASN A 30 15.64 8.65 -18.52
CA ASN A 30 15.16 9.61 -17.52
C ASN A 30 13.67 9.99 -17.68
N SER A 31 12.84 9.04 -18.12
CA SER A 31 11.40 9.27 -18.36
C SER A 31 10.54 9.00 -17.12
N PHE A 32 11.07 8.20 -16.19
CA PHE A 32 10.51 8.00 -14.86
C PHE A 32 11.57 7.47 -13.89
N ASP A 33 11.30 7.59 -12.60
CA ASP A 33 12.08 6.96 -11.53
C ASP A 33 11.16 6.37 -10.45
N CYS A 34 11.74 5.71 -9.45
CA CYS A 34 11.06 5.21 -8.27
C CYS A 34 11.73 5.71 -7.00
N LYS A 35 10.91 6.08 -6.01
CA LYS A 35 11.38 6.47 -4.68
C LYS A 35 10.74 5.61 -3.61
N ILE A 36 11.57 4.87 -2.87
CA ILE A 36 11.13 4.04 -1.74
C ILE A 36 10.78 4.94 -0.55
N MET A 37 9.57 4.78 -0.04
CA MET A 37 9.09 5.40 1.18
C MET A 37 8.94 4.34 2.28
N GLU A 38 8.56 4.75 3.49
CA GLU A 38 8.32 3.83 4.60
C GLU A 38 7.05 2.99 4.36
N GLU A 39 5.93 3.64 4.04
CA GLU A 39 4.63 2.99 3.85
C GLU A 39 4.29 2.67 2.38
N GLY A 40 5.27 2.75 1.47
CA GLY A 40 5.02 2.52 0.05
C GLY A 40 6.20 2.92 -0.84
N PHE A 41 5.93 3.09 -2.12
CA PHE A 41 6.84 3.75 -3.04
C PHE A 41 6.11 4.77 -3.92
N LEU A 42 6.86 5.71 -4.47
CA LEU A 42 6.41 6.62 -5.52
C LEU A 42 6.97 6.17 -6.85
N PHE A 43 6.10 6.04 -7.84
CA PHE A 43 6.49 6.13 -9.25
C PHE A 43 6.51 7.60 -9.65
N LEU A 44 7.63 8.07 -10.16
CA LEU A 44 7.88 9.47 -10.48
C LEU A 44 7.94 9.63 -12.00
N PRO A 45 6.81 9.88 -12.67
CA PRO A 45 6.81 10.17 -14.10
C PRO A 45 7.46 11.53 -14.34
N ARG A 46 8.34 11.62 -15.35
CA ARG A 46 8.89 12.90 -15.79
C ARG A 46 8.00 13.47 -16.89
N LEU A 47 7.43 14.64 -16.66
CA LEU A 47 6.54 15.30 -17.62
C LEU A 47 7.27 16.41 -18.41
N PRO A 48 6.91 16.67 -19.68
CA PRO A 48 5.94 15.93 -20.50
C PRO A 48 6.43 14.51 -20.83
N ALA A 49 5.50 13.56 -20.92
CA ALA A 49 5.77 12.15 -21.21
C ALA A 49 4.99 11.70 -22.46
N GLY A 50 5.53 10.72 -23.19
CA GLY A 50 4.88 10.08 -24.34
C GLY A 50 3.79 9.08 -23.96
N TYR A 51 3.76 8.64 -22.69
CA TYR A 51 2.72 7.77 -22.14
C TYR A 51 1.67 8.55 -21.35
N ILE A 52 0.45 8.01 -21.32
CA ILE A 52 -0.66 8.58 -20.55
C ILE A 52 -0.53 8.16 -19.10
N ILE A 53 -0.68 9.13 -18.19
CA ILE A 53 -0.74 8.89 -16.75
C ILE A 53 -2.20 8.84 -16.33
N ASP A 54 -2.73 7.63 -16.17
CA ASP A 54 -4.11 7.37 -15.82
C ASP A 54 -4.25 6.17 -14.85
N ASP A 55 -5.49 5.79 -14.59
CA ASP A 55 -5.82 4.62 -13.78
C ASP A 55 -5.28 3.33 -14.41
N GLU A 56 -5.23 3.22 -15.74
CA GLU A 56 -4.71 2.03 -16.40
C GLU A 56 -3.22 1.85 -16.12
N LEU A 57 -2.40 2.89 -16.34
CA LEU A 57 -0.99 2.86 -16.02
C LEU A 57 -0.77 2.53 -14.54
N TYR A 58 -1.52 3.18 -13.65
CA TYR A 58 -1.44 2.93 -12.21
C TYR A 58 -1.69 1.46 -11.87
N GLN A 59 -2.76 0.86 -12.40
CA GLN A 59 -3.07 -0.56 -12.14
C GLN A 59 -2.02 -1.50 -12.75
N LYS A 60 -1.43 -1.17 -13.90
CA LYS A 60 -0.33 -1.96 -14.49
C LYS A 60 0.92 -1.93 -13.61
N ILE A 61 1.32 -0.75 -13.12
CA ILE A 61 2.44 -0.61 -12.17
C ILE A 61 2.15 -1.41 -10.90
N PHE A 62 0.94 -1.32 -10.35
CA PHE A 62 0.53 -2.09 -9.18
C PHE A 62 0.70 -3.61 -9.41
N LEU A 63 0.23 -4.14 -10.54
CA LEU A 63 0.34 -5.58 -10.84
C LEU A 63 1.80 -6.04 -10.92
N ILE A 64 2.65 -5.29 -11.63
CA ILE A 64 4.08 -5.61 -11.79
C ILE A 64 4.79 -5.55 -10.43
N ALA A 65 4.58 -4.46 -9.69
CA ALA A 65 5.21 -4.25 -8.40
C ALA A 65 4.73 -5.29 -7.37
N ASN A 66 3.44 -5.60 -7.34
CA ASN A 66 2.88 -6.60 -6.43
C ASN A 66 3.48 -7.99 -6.68
N ALA A 67 3.59 -8.41 -7.95
CA ALA A 67 4.22 -9.68 -8.30
C ALA A 67 5.72 -9.71 -7.97
N SER A 68 6.42 -8.57 -8.12
CA SER A 68 7.86 -8.47 -7.86
C SER A 68 8.19 -8.43 -6.35
N LEU A 69 7.32 -7.80 -5.55
CA LEU A 69 7.60 -7.48 -4.16
C LEU A 69 7.00 -8.48 -3.17
N PHE A 70 5.91 -9.17 -3.53
CA PHE A 70 5.34 -10.22 -2.69
C PHE A 70 6.30 -11.42 -2.57
N PRO A 71 6.48 -12.04 -1.38
CA PRO A 71 5.79 -11.80 -0.11
C PRO A 71 6.47 -10.79 0.82
N ARG A 72 7.57 -10.14 0.40
CA ARG A 72 8.31 -9.19 1.25
C ARG A 72 7.53 -7.90 1.49
N TYR A 73 6.74 -7.47 0.52
CA TYR A 73 5.80 -6.38 0.69
C TYR A 73 4.45 -6.78 0.09
N THR A 74 3.38 -6.49 0.82
CA THR A 74 2.00 -6.62 0.35
C THR A 74 1.51 -5.24 -0.08
N LEU A 75 1.33 -5.03 -1.39
CA LEU A 75 0.82 -3.76 -1.90
C LEU A 75 -0.69 -3.64 -1.67
N LEU A 76 -1.13 -2.44 -1.32
CA LEU A 76 -2.54 -2.13 -1.07
C LEU A 76 -3.16 -1.51 -2.32
N LYS A 77 -4.04 -2.27 -2.98
CA LYS A 77 -4.70 -1.83 -4.21
C LYS A 77 -5.54 -0.57 -3.94
N GLN A 78 -5.39 0.43 -4.82
CA GLN A 78 -6.21 1.64 -4.82
C GLN A 78 -7.24 1.58 -5.96
N ASN A 79 -8.37 2.26 -5.78
CA ASN A 79 -9.46 2.28 -6.76
C ASN A 79 -9.11 3.12 -8.00
N SER A 80 -8.29 4.15 -7.83
CA SER A 80 -7.84 5.07 -8.87
C SER A 80 -6.36 5.42 -8.66
N ALA A 81 -5.77 6.11 -9.63
CA ALA A 81 -4.44 6.68 -9.55
C ALA A 81 -4.32 7.60 -8.33
N TYR A 82 -3.39 7.27 -7.44
CA TYR A 82 -3.17 8.04 -6.21
C TYR A 82 -1.99 9.00 -6.42
N PHE A 83 -2.28 10.26 -6.71
CA PHE A 83 -1.26 11.30 -6.85
C PHE A 83 -0.80 11.84 -5.50
N MET A 84 0.51 12.04 -5.39
CA MET A 84 1.16 12.73 -4.28
C MET A 84 2.02 13.87 -4.83
N ALA A 85 1.87 15.08 -4.28
CA ALA A 85 2.73 16.21 -4.58
C ALA A 85 4.10 16.02 -3.92
N LEU A 86 5.17 16.33 -4.65
CA LEU A 86 6.53 16.38 -4.12
C LEU A 86 6.90 17.82 -3.82
N ASP A 87 7.59 18.03 -2.70
CA ASP A 87 8.15 19.32 -2.31
C ASP A 87 9.39 19.63 -3.16
N THR A 88 9.16 20.20 -4.34
CA THR A 88 10.18 20.59 -5.32
C THR A 88 9.65 21.68 -6.24
N GLU A 89 10.55 22.55 -6.71
CA GLU A 89 10.29 23.59 -7.70
C GLU A 89 10.36 23.06 -9.15
N ASP A 90 10.89 21.84 -9.35
CA ASP A 90 10.95 21.23 -10.68
C ASP A 90 9.59 20.68 -11.11
N ILE A 91 8.90 21.46 -11.96
CA ILE A 91 7.61 21.09 -12.56
C ILE A 91 7.65 19.71 -13.24
N HIS A 92 8.79 19.27 -13.76
CA HIS A 92 8.87 17.99 -14.48
C HIS A 92 8.66 16.79 -13.55
N VAL A 93 8.91 16.91 -12.24
CA VAL A 93 8.85 15.81 -11.25
C VAL A 93 8.08 16.15 -9.98
N GLN A 94 7.28 17.22 -10.02
CA GLN A 94 6.53 17.74 -8.86
C GLN A 94 5.42 16.81 -8.34
N ARG A 95 5.18 15.67 -8.99
CA ARG A 95 4.13 14.73 -8.65
C ARG A 95 4.59 13.29 -8.85
N GLY A 96 4.05 12.38 -8.06
CA GLY A 96 4.26 10.95 -8.18
C GLY A 96 2.97 10.17 -7.99
N LEU A 97 2.93 8.96 -8.53
CA LEU A 97 1.89 7.98 -8.21
C LEU A 97 2.34 7.18 -6.99
N PHE A 98 1.56 7.23 -5.92
CA PHE A 98 1.87 6.57 -4.66
C PHE A 98 1.25 5.18 -4.58
N PHE A 99 2.09 4.20 -4.26
CA PHE A 99 1.72 2.80 -4.12
C PHE A 99 1.93 2.37 -2.66
N PRO A 100 0.88 2.40 -1.83
CA PRO A 100 1.00 2.01 -0.44
C PRO A 100 1.25 0.50 -0.30
N TRP A 101 2.04 0.12 0.71
CA TRP A 101 2.30 -1.27 1.04
C TRP A 101 2.33 -1.53 2.55
N LYS A 102 2.37 -2.81 2.91
CA LYS A 102 2.80 -3.29 4.23
C LYS A 102 3.99 -4.22 4.06
N GLU A 103 4.91 -4.19 5.01
CA GLU A 103 6.02 -5.14 5.05
C GLU A 103 5.52 -6.52 5.48
N GLY A 104 5.96 -7.54 4.76
CA GLY A 104 5.56 -8.93 4.93
C GLY A 104 4.15 -9.25 4.42
N VAL A 105 3.65 -10.39 4.86
CA VAL A 105 2.30 -10.88 4.60
C VAL A 105 1.48 -10.76 5.88
N SER A 106 0.23 -10.34 5.75
CA SER A 106 -0.71 -10.37 6.87
C SER A 106 -1.11 -11.80 7.19
N GLU A 107 -0.85 -12.25 8.42
CA GLU A 107 -1.20 -13.59 8.88
C GLU A 107 -2.40 -13.58 9.81
N ARG A 108 -3.08 -14.71 9.94
CA ARG A 108 -4.21 -14.87 10.87
C ARG A 108 -3.79 -14.50 12.30
N LEU A 109 -4.51 -13.58 12.90
CA LEU A 109 -4.42 -13.28 14.33
C LEU A 109 -5.12 -14.42 15.09
N ILE A 110 -4.39 -15.10 15.97
CA ILE A 110 -4.90 -16.18 16.81
C ILE A 110 -4.90 -15.66 18.24
N ILE A 111 -6.08 -15.60 18.83
CA ILE A 111 -6.30 -15.08 20.18
C ILE A 111 -6.87 -16.23 21.00
N SER A 112 -6.17 -16.59 22.06
CA SER A 112 -6.59 -17.65 22.99
C SER A 112 -7.68 -17.16 23.94
N ASP A 113 -7.50 -15.97 24.50
CA ASP A 113 -8.45 -15.28 25.35
C ASP A 113 -8.64 -13.83 24.87
N LEU A 114 -9.88 -13.45 24.62
CA LEU A 114 -10.22 -12.14 24.05
C LEU A 114 -10.15 -11.02 25.08
N GLU A 115 -10.55 -11.28 26.32
CA GLU A 115 -10.58 -10.24 27.36
C GLU A 115 -9.16 -9.87 27.78
N ASP A 116 -8.31 -10.88 28.01
CA ASP A 116 -6.90 -10.68 28.32
C ASP A 116 -6.20 -9.95 27.17
N PHE A 117 -6.43 -10.39 25.93
CA PHE A 117 -5.85 -9.75 24.76
C PHE A 117 -6.28 -8.29 24.65
N ALA A 118 -7.57 -7.99 24.82
CA ALA A 118 -8.10 -6.63 24.73
C ALA A 118 -7.50 -5.70 25.77
N SER A 119 -7.34 -6.17 27.01
CA SER A 119 -6.72 -5.39 28.10
C SER A 119 -5.25 -5.02 27.83
N SER A 120 -4.55 -5.79 26.99
CA SER A 120 -3.14 -5.58 26.65
C SER A 120 -2.89 -4.67 25.45
N GLN A 121 -3.94 -4.30 24.69
CA GLN A 121 -3.79 -3.47 23.49
C GLN A 121 -3.69 -1.98 23.82
N LYS A 122 -2.97 -1.23 22.99
CA LYS A 122 -2.91 0.24 23.10
C LYS A 122 -4.25 0.83 22.63
N GLU A 123 -4.76 1.81 23.37
CA GLU A 123 -6.12 2.37 23.24
C GLU A 123 -6.50 2.90 21.84
N THR A 124 -5.57 3.06 20.90
CA THR A 124 -5.90 3.62 19.57
C THR A 124 -5.54 2.69 18.41
N LEU A 125 -4.79 1.62 18.66
CA LEU A 125 -4.31 0.70 17.62
C LEU A 125 -5.00 -0.65 17.76
N ILE A 126 -5.94 -0.92 16.86
CA ILE A 126 -6.70 -2.15 16.80
C ILE A 126 -6.02 -3.13 15.84
N PRO A 127 -5.39 -4.23 16.30
CA PRO A 127 -4.82 -5.22 15.40
C PRO A 127 -5.94 -5.99 14.69
N ILE A 128 -5.83 -6.16 13.37
CA ILE A 128 -6.81 -6.91 12.55
C ILE A 128 -6.24 -8.28 12.16
N MET A 129 -4.97 -8.27 11.78
CA MET A 129 -4.17 -9.45 11.45
C MET A 129 -2.77 -9.24 12.03
N LYS A 130 -1.93 -10.28 12.05
CA LYS A 130 -0.51 -10.02 12.30
C LYS A 130 0.01 -9.10 11.20
N ASN A 131 0.77 -8.07 11.58
CA ASN A 131 1.30 -7.04 10.67
C ASN A 131 0.24 -6.16 9.99
N LEU A 132 -1.01 -6.16 10.46
CA LEU A 132 -2.06 -5.24 10.02
C LEU A 132 -2.82 -4.69 11.23
N SER A 133 -2.74 -3.38 11.42
CA SER A 133 -3.44 -2.69 12.51
C SER A 133 -4.14 -1.46 11.98
N LEU A 134 -5.28 -1.16 12.58
CA LEU A 134 -6.11 -0.01 12.31
C LEU A 134 -5.85 1.04 13.40
N ASP A 135 -5.47 2.25 13.01
CA ASP A 135 -5.39 3.39 13.92
C ASP A 135 -6.76 4.06 13.98
N PHE A 136 -7.46 3.91 15.10
CA PHE A 136 -8.81 4.42 15.28
C PHE A 136 -8.86 5.96 15.26
N ASN A 137 -7.75 6.65 15.52
CA ASN A 137 -7.69 8.11 15.41
C ASN A 137 -7.75 8.61 13.95
N LYS A 138 -7.48 7.73 12.98
CA LYS A 138 -7.45 8.07 11.55
C LYS A 138 -8.73 7.68 10.83
N VAL A 139 -9.67 7.00 11.49
CA VAL A 139 -10.90 6.49 10.88
C VAL A 139 -12.13 6.84 11.71
N ASN A 140 -13.16 7.38 11.06
CA ASN A 140 -14.41 7.74 11.74
C ASN A 140 -15.42 6.59 11.76
N HIS A 141 -15.33 5.68 10.79
CA HIS A 141 -16.31 4.63 10.56
C HIS A 141 -15.64 3.33 10.13
N ILE A 142 -16.19 2.19 10.55
CA ILE A 142 -15.78 0.85 10.12
C ILE A 142 -17.00 0.16 9.52
N ALA A 143 -16.86 -0.31 8.27
CA ALA A 143 -17.88 -1.11 7.60
C ALA A 143 -17.42 -2.59 7.55
N ILE A 144 -18.24 -3.50 8.07
CA ILE A 144 -17.99 -4.95 8.04
C ILE A 144 -18.96 -5.60 7.05
N ALA A 145 -18.43 -6.12 5.94
CA ALA A 145 -19.22 -6.75 4.87
C ALA A 145 -18.69 -8.15 4.52
N GLY A 146 -19.57 -8.99 3.97
CA GLY A 146 -19.24 -10.37 3.59
C GLY A 146 -20.47 -11.27 3.56
N ASN A 147 -20.35 -12.44 2.94
CA ASN A 147 -21.44 -13.41 2.81
C ASN A 147 -21.84 -14.02 4.16
N SER A 148 -23.00 -14.70 4.22
CA SER A 148 -23.40 -15.43 5.43
C SER A 148 -22.32 -16.46 5.82
N GLY A 149 -22.04 -16.60 7.12
CA GLY A 149 -21.00 -17.50 7.62
C GLY A 149 -19.56 -16.98 7.54
N SER A 150 -19.30 -15.79 6.99
CA SER A 150 -17.93 -15.25 6.84
C SER A 150 -17.29 -14.70 8.13
N GLY A 151 -17.94 -14.85 9.29
CA GLY A 151 -17.42 -14.37 10.58
C GLY A 151 -17.68 -12.90 10.92
N LYS A 152 -18.62 -12.22 10.23
CA LYS A 152 -18.94 -10.79 10.50
C LYS A 152 -19.31 -10.49 11.95
N SER A 153 -20.20 -11.30 12.55
CA SER A 153 -20.59 -11.13 13.94
C SER A 153 -19.43 -11.34 14.91
N TYR A 154 -18.52 -12.26 14.56
CA TYR A 154 -17.31 -12.51 15.35
C TYR A 154 -16.35 -11.33 15.31
N ALA A 155 -16.14 -10.75 14.11
CA ALA A 155 -15.36 -9.52 13.94
C ALA A 155 -15.98 -8.34 14.70
N LEU A 156 -17.31 -8.21 14.70
CA LEU A 156 -18.00 -7.16 15.47
C LEU A 156 -17.78 -7.33 16.98
N THR A 157 -17.94 -8.55 17.52
CA THR A 157 -17.66 -8.82 18.94
C THR A 157 -16.22 -8.49 19.30
N TYR A 158 -15.27 -8.85 18.44
CA TYR A 158 -13.86 -8.49 18.60
C TYR A 158 -13.64 -6.98 18.68
N PHE A 159 -14.17 -6.21 17.72
CA PHE A 159 -14.06 -4.75 17.73
C PHE A 159 -14.69 -4.12 18.99
N LEU A 160 -15.90 -4.55 19.37
CA LEU A 160 -16.57 -4.03 20.56
C LEU A 160 -15.78 -4.33 21.85
N SER A 161 -15.15 -5.51 21.93
CA SER A 161 -14.34 -5.88 23.09
C SER A 161 -13.09 -5.01 23.22
N LEU A 162 -12.45 -4.66 22.09
CA LEU A 162 -11.32 -3.72 22.07
C LEU A 162 -11.75 -2.29 22.38
N LEU A 163 -12.84 -1.82 21.75
CA LEU A 163 -13.36 -0.46 21.94
C LEU A 163 -13.86 -0.20 23.36
N LYS A 164 -14.30 -1.25 24.08
CA LYS A 164 -14.66 -1.13 25.50
C LYS A 164 -13.51 -0.63 26.36
N GLY A 165 -12.25 -0.92 25.99
CA GLY A 165 -11.06 -0.42 26.70
C GLY A 165 -10.67 1.02 26.34
N ILE A 166 -11.32 1.61 25.32
CA ILE A 166 -10.99 2.92 24.75
C ILE A 166 -11.98 4.00 25.23
N SER A 167 -13.18 3.59 25.66
CA SER A 167 -14.29 4.46 26.07
C SER A 167 -14.50 4.53 27.58
#